data_AF-W1ET96-F1
#
_entry.id   AF-W1ET96-F1
#
_cell.length_a   1.000
_cell.length_b   1.000
_cell.length_c   1.000
_cell.angle_alpha   90.00
_cell.angle_beta   90.00
_cell.angle_gamma   90.00
#
_symmetry.space_group_name_H-M   'P 1'
#
loop_
_entity.id
_entity.type
_entity.pdbx_description
1 polymer ?
#
loop_
_entity_poly.entity_id
_entity_poly.type
_entity_poly.pdbx_seq_one_letter_code
_entity_poly.pdbx_strand_id
1 'polypeptide(L)'
;MNRFVVAEPLWCTGCNTCLAACSDVHKTQGLQQHPRLALAKTSTITAPVVCHHCEEAPCLQVCPVNAISQRDDAIQLNESLCIGCKLCAVVCPFGAISASGSRPVNAHAQYVFQAEGSLKDGEEKRAAPTCVAALGTGCPDRRGEMRPV
;
A
#
# COMPACT_ATOMS: atom_id res chain seq x y z
N MET A 1 -17.98 -9.32 -4.93
CA MET A 1 -17.71 -9.87 -3.58
C MET A 1 -16.22 -9.72 -3.38
N ASN A 2 -15.81 -8.76 -2.56
CA ASN A 2 -14.45 -8.25 -2.62
C ASN A 2 -13.44 -9.29 -2.15
N ARG A 3 -12.34 -9.41 -2.90
CA ARG A 3 -11.25 -10.34 -2.58
C ARG A 3 -10.26 -9.61 -1.69
N PHE A 4 -9.96 -10.19 -0.54
CA PHE A 4 -8.92 -9.69 0.36
C PHE A 4 -7.93 -10.80 0.68
N VAL A 5 -6.71 -10.39 1.02
CA VAL A 5 -5.61 -11.29 1.39
C VAL A 5 -5.59 -11.39 2.90
N VAL A 6 -5.55 -12.63 3.42
CA VAL A 6 -5.42 -12.91 4.86
C VAL A 6 -4.05 -13.54 5.09
N ALA A 7 -3.26 -12.93 5.97
CA ALA A 7 -1.99 -13.51 6.37
C ALA A 7 -2.14 -14.25 7.69
N GLU A 8 -1.49 -15.40 7.81
CA GLU A 8 -1.35 -16.15 9.06
C GLU A 8 -0.23 -15.52 9.92
N PRO A 9 -0.56 -14.86 11.05
CA PRO A 9 0.43 -14.12 11.85
C PRO A 9 1.51 -15.00 12.49
N LEU A 10 1.23 -16.30 12.69
CA LEU A 10 2.21 -17.23 13.25
C LEU A 10 3.30 -17.59 12.24
N TRP A 11 3.02 -17.53 10.94
CA TRP A 11 3.99 -17.87 9.90
C TRP A 11 4.87 -16.68 9.51
N CYS A 12 4.37 -15.45 9.60
CA CYS A 12 5.16 -14.30 9.19
C CYS A 12 6.44 -14.13 10.04
N THR A 13 7.58 -14.13 9.36
CA THR A 13 8.91 -13.89 9.93
C THR A 13 9.31 -12.41 9.94
N GLY A 14 8.53 -11.56 9.28
CA GLY A 14 8.83 -10.13 9.13
C GLY A 14 10.00 -9.84 8.19
N CYS A 15 10.27 -10.71 7.22
CA CYS A 15 11.36 -10.59 6.24
C CYS A 15 11.22 -9.41 5.25
N ASN A 16 10.12 -8.68 5.28
CA ASN A 16 9.80 -7.53 4.40
C ASN A 16 9.76 -7.84 2.89
N THR A 17 9.79 -9.10 2.47
CA THR A 17 9.72 -9.48 1.05
C THR A 17 8.43 -8.98 0.40
N CYS A 18 7.30 -9.03 1.12
CA CYS A 18 6.03 -8.49 0.63
C CYS A 18 6.05 -6.96 0.44
N LEU A 19 6.82 -6.22 1.25
CA LEU A 19 6.99 -4.77 1.07
C LEU A 19 7.82 -4.48 -0.19
N ALA A 20 8.94 -5.18 -0.38
CA ALA A 20 9.79 -5.03 -1.56
C ALA A 20 9.03 -5.39 -2.84
N ALA A 21 8.36 -6.54 -2.85
CA ALA A 21 7.52 -6.98 -3.96
C ALA A 21 6.42 -5.94 -4.29
N CYS A 22 5.78 -5.38 -3.28
CA CYS A 22 4.78 -4.33 -3.46
C CYS A 22 5.37 -3.06 -4.09
N SER A 23 6.53 -2.61 -3.62
CA SER A 23 7.26 -1.47 -4.18
C SER A 23 7.62 -1.71 -5.65
N ASP A 24 8.20 -2.88 -5.95
CA ASP A 24 8.70 -3.21 -7.29
C ASP A 24 7.55 -3.35 -8.30
N VAL A 25 6.43 -3.98 -7.94
CA VAL A 25 5.27 -4.04 -8.84
C VAL A 25 4.78 -2.64 -9.17
N HIS A 26 4.58 -1.79 -8.16
CA HIS A 26 4.08 -0.45 -8.38
C HIS A 26 5.08 0.41 -9.16
N LYS A 27 6.39 0.22 -8.96
CA LYS A 27 7.44 0.79 -9.82
C LYS A 27 7.21 0.45 -11.28
N THR A 28 7.02 -0.83 -11.59
CA THR A 28 6.88 -1.29 -12.98
C THR A 28 5.61 -0.76 -13.64
N GLN A 29 4.66 -0.28 -12.83
CA GLN A 29 3.41 0.35 -13.27
C GLN A 29 3.49 1.88 -13.33
N GLY A 30 4.68 2.47 -13.17
CA GLY A 30 4.87 3.93 -13.17
C GLY A 30 4.30 4.64 -11.94
N LEU A 31 3.94 3.89 -10.89
CA LEU A 31 3.42 4.43 -9.64
C LEU A 31 4.55 4.66 -8.64
N GLN A 32 4.27 5.41 -7.58
CA GLN A 32 5.25 5.63 -6.52
C GLN A 32 5.71 4.30 -5.90
N GLN A 33 7.02 4.22 -5.60
CA GLN A 33 7.67 3.03 -5.03
C GLN A 33 7.21 2.70 -3.59
N HIS A 34 6.43 3.58 -2.96
CA HIS A 34 6.09 3.39 -1.56
C HIS A 34 5.22 2.13 -1.41
N PRO A 35 5.58 1.17 -0.55
CA PRO A 35 4.77 -0.02 -0.34
C PRO A 35 3.38 0.38 0.18
N ARG A 36 2.35 -0.29 -0.32
CA ARG A 36 0.93 -0.06 0.03
C ARG A 36 0.44 -1.01 1.12
N LEU A 37 1.37 -1.57 1.88
CA LEU A 37 1.15 -2.45 3.03
C LEU A 37 2.25 -2.21 4.07
N ALA A 38 1.95 -2.52 5.31
CA ALA A 38 2.88 -2.39 6.44
C ALA A 38 2.92 -3.70 7.24
N LEU A 39 3.95 -3.91 8.06
CA LEU A 39 3.94 -5.02 9.02
C LEU A 39 3.50 -4.51 10.39
N ALA A 40 2.40 -5.05 10.91
CA ALA A 40 2.08 -4.97 12.32
C ALA A 40 2.97 -5.96 13.07
N LYS A 41 3.71 -5.46 14.06
CA LYS A 41 4.63 -6.26 14.88
C LYS A 41 4.25 -6.13 16.34
N THR A 42 4.18 -7.26 17.02
CA THR A 42 4.08 -7.36 18.48
C THR A 42 5.27 -8.17 18.99
N SER A 43 5.35 -8.43 20.30
CA SER A 43 6.39 -9.29 20.87
C SER A 43 6.31 -10.74 20.40
N THR A 44 5.14 -11.21 19.96
CA THR A 44 4.90 -12.63 19.66
C THR A 44 4.46 -12.89 18.22
N ILE A 45 3.72 -11.96 17.61
CA ILE A 45 3.18 -12.08 16.25
C ILE A 45 3.66 -10.95 15.34
N THR A 46 3.81 -11.26 14.06
CA THR A 46 4.00 -10.29 12.98
C THR A 46 3.00 -10.61 11.89
N ALA A 47 2.41 -9.60 11.25
CA ALA A 47 1.56 -9.82 10.09
C ALA A 47 1.54 -8.60 9.18
N PRO A 48 1.45 -8.78 7.85
CA PRO A 48 1.16 -7.67 6.96
C PRO A 48 -0.26 -7.15 7.18
N VAL A 49 -0.38 -5.84 7.30
CA VAL A 49 -1.62 -5.08 7.24
C VAL A 49 -1.77 -4.57 5.81
N VAL A 50 -2.82 -5.01 5.14
CA VAL A 50 -3.11 -4.72 3.73
C VAL A 50 -4.48 -4.05 3.59
N CYS A 51 -4.72 -3.36 2.47
CA CYS A 51 -6.04 -2.84 2.17
C CYS A 51 -7.03 -4.01 1.97
N HIS A 52 -8.18 -3.94 2.63
CA HIS A 52 -9.25 -4.93 2.48
C HIS A 52 -10.16 -4.67 1.27
N HIS A 53 -9.92 -3.57 0.54
CA HIS A 53 -10.76 -3.10 -0.56
C HIS A 53 -12.25 -3.13 -0.19
N CYS A 54 -12.62 -2.46 0.90
CA CYS A 54 -13.99 -2.50 1.45
C CYS A 54 -15.04 -2.11 0.40
N GLU A 55 -16.20 -2.79 0.41
CA GLU A 55 -17.34 -2.46 -0.46
C GLU A 55 -17.90 -1.07 -0.11
N GLU A 56 -18.12 -0.84 1.19
CA GLU A 56 -18.41 0.49 1.73
C GLU A 56 -17.11 1.09 2.31
N ALA A 57 -16.35 1.79 1.47
CA ALA A 57 -15.05 2.34 1.84
C ALA A 57 -15.17 3.75 2.47
N PRO A 58 -14.98 3.93 3.79
CA PRO A 58 -15.04 5.25 4.43
C PRO A 58 -13.92 6.18 3.93
N CYS A 59 -12.78 5.62 3.50
CA CYS A 59 -11.69 6.38 2.92
C CYS A 59 -12.05 7.06 1.59
N LEU A 60 -12.99 6.49 0.82
CA LEU A 60 -13.53 7.11 -0.39
C LEU A 60 -14.40 8.31 -0.02
N GLN A 61 -15.30 8.15 0.97
CA GLN A 61 -16.24 9.18 1.40
C GLN A 61 -15.57 10.42 2.01
N VAL A 62 -14.43 10.23 2.70
CA VAL A 62 -13.74 11.34 3.37
C VAL A 62 -12.77 12.10 2.47
N CYS A 63 -12.51 11.64 1.25
CA CYS A 63 -11.49 12.24 0.38
C CYS A 63 -12.00 13.55 -0.25
N PRO A 64 -11.49 14.73 0.15
CA PRO A 64 -12.05 16.01 -0.31
C PRO A 64 -11.79 16.31 -1.80
N VAL A 65 -10.83 15.61 -2.39
CA VAL A 65 -10.37 15.80 -3.78
C VAL A 65 -10.71 14.59 -4.67
N ASN A 66 -11.51 13.64 -4.16
CA ASN A 66 -11.90 12.43 -4.88
C ASN A 66 -10.70 11.65 -5.48
N ALA A 67 -9.56 11.65 -4.76
CA ALA A 67 -8.37 10.91 -5.18
C ALA A 67 -8.51 9.40 -5.01
N ILE A 68 -9.49 8.93 -4.23
CA ILE A 68 -9.75 7.50 -4.01
C ILE A 68 -10.99 7.11 -4.79
N SER A 69 -10.91 6.02 -5.55
CA SER A 69 -12.03 5.49 -6.34
C SER A 69 -12.13 3.97 -6.21
N GLN A 70 -13.33 3.43 -6.42
CA GLN A 70 -13.56 1.99 -6.50
C GLN A 70 -13.69 1.57 -7.96
N ARG A 71 -12.89 0.60 -8.39
CA ARG A 71 -12.92 0.01 -9.74
C ARG A 71 -12.60 -1.48 -9.64
N ASP A 72 -13.39 -2.32 -10.31
CA ASP A 72 -13.16 -3.77 -10.38
C ASP A 72 -12.95 -4.43 -9.00
N ASP A 73 -13.85 -4.13 -8.05
CA ASP A 73 -13.77 -4.59 -6.65
C ASP A 73 -12.50 -4.15 -5.88
N ALA A 74 -11.76 -3.17 -6.41
CA ALA A 74 -10.55 -2.62 -5.81
C ALA A 74 -10.69 -1.13 -5.48
N ILE A 75 -10.31 -0.77 -4.26
CA ILE A 75 -10.05 0.61 -3.84
C ILE A 75 -8.69 1.07 -4.37
N GLN A 76 -8.69 2.11 -5.21
CA GLN A 76 -7.52 2.64 -5.89
C GLN A 76 -7.28 4.10 -5.52
N LEU A 77 -6.02 4.47 -5.29
CA LEU A 77 -5.58 5.85 -5.06
C LEU A 77 -4.98 6.42 -6.34
N ASN A 78 -5.48 7.58 -6.77
CA ASN A 78 -4.84 8.43 -7.74
C ASN A 78 -3.85 9.36 -7.02
N GLU A 79 -2.57 9.06 -7.13
CA GLU A 79 -1.48 9.77 -6.45
C GLU A 79 -1.37 11.24 -6.91
N SER A 80 -1.76 11.54 -8.16
CA SER A 80 -1.76 12.90 -8.73
C SER A 80 -2.84 13.81 -8.17
N LEU A 81 -3.98 13.27 -7.75
CA LEU A 81 -5.05 14.06 -7.15
C LEU A 81 -4.89 14.19 -5.64
N CYS A 82 -4.14 13.28 -5.01
CA CYS A 82 -3.93 13.28 -3.57
C CYS A 82 -3.24 14.57 -3.12
N ILE A 83 -3.77 15.21 -2.08
CA ILE A 83 -3.18 16.41 -1.45
C ILE A 83 -2.49 16.12 -0.11
N GLY A 84 -2.44 14.85 0.31
CA GLY A 84 -1.76 14.45 1.54
C GLY A 84 -2.46 14.92 2.83
N CYS A 85 -3.79 15.11 2.79
CA CYS A 85 -4.58 15.54 3.96
C CYS A 85 -4.75 14.47 5.05
N LYS A 86 -4.42 13.21 4.75
CA LYS A 86 -4.38 12.06 5.69
C LYS A 86 -5.72 11.65 6.32
N LEU A 87 -6.84 12.27 5.94
CA LEU A 87 -8.17 11.89 6.44
C LEU A 87 -8.50 10.42 6.18
N CYS A 88 -8.10 9.89 5.02
CA CYS A 88 -8.28 8.48 4.67
C CYS A 88 -7.53 7.52 5.63
N ALA A 89 -6.41 7.94 6.21
CA ALA A 89 -5.69 7.17 7.23
C ALA A 89 -6.46 7.13 8.56
N VAL A 90 -7.04 8.27 8.96
CA VAL A 90 -7.80 8.40 10.21
C VAL A 90 -9.07 7.54 10.20
N VAL A 91 -9.77 7.49 9.07
CA VAL A 91 -11.05 6.76 8.96
C VAL A 91 -10.90 5.29 8.60
N CYS A 92 -9.67 4.80 8.34
CA CYS A 92 -9.47 3.40 7.96
C CYS A 92 -9.58 2.49 9.20
N PRO A 93 -10.64 1.66 9.32
CA PRO A 93 -10.85 0.85 10.53
C PRO A 93 -9.80 -0.27 10.67
N PHE A 94 -9.16 -0.66 9.56
CA PHE A 94 -8.15 -1.72 9.52
C PHE A 94 -6.72 -1.19 9.66
N GLY A 95 -6.52 0.14 9.71
CA GLY A 95 -5.19 0.73 9.74
C GLY A 95 -4.34 0.47 8.50
N ALA A 96 -4.96 0.13 7.36
CA ALA A 96 -4.26 -0.19 6.12
C ALA A 96 -3.67 1.03 5.40
N ILE A 97 -4.10 2.24 5.77
CA ILE A 97 -3.62 3.50 5.20
C ILE A 97 -2.80 4.23 6.26
N SER A 98 -1.53 4.48 5.96
CA SER A 98 -0.61 5.18 6.88
C SER A 98 -0.53 6.67 6.57
N ALA A 99 -0.46 7.50 7.62
CA ALA A 99 -0.18 8.93 7.54
C ALA A 99 1.23 9.25 7.02
N SER A 100 2.14 8.29 7.11
CA SER A 100 3.52 8.37 6.60
C SER A 100 3.68 7.72 5.23
N GLY A 101 2.57 7.49 4.51
CA GLY A 101 2.56 6.88 3.18
C GLY A 101 3.20 7.74 2.10
N SER A 102 2.94 7.38 0.84
CA SER A 102 3.50 8.08 -0.31
C SER A 102 3.18 9.58 -0.28
N ARG A 103 4.18 10.40 -0.64
CA ARG A 103 4.00 11.85 -0.71
C ARG A 103 3.17 12.21 -1.94
N PRO A 104 2.29 13.22 -1.86
CA PRO A 104 1.61 13.74 -3.04
C PRO A 104 2.61 14.06 -4.16
N VAL A 105 2.40 13.52 -5.36
CA VAL A 105 3.28 13.79 -6.51
C VAL A 105 3.21 15.25 -6.94
N ASN A 106 2.06 15.90 -6.71
CA ASN A 106 1.80 17.29 -7.07
C ASN A 106 1.91 18.24 -5.85
N ALA A 107 2.58 17.84 -4.77
CA ALA A 107 2.85 18.75 -3.66
C ALA A 107 3.73 19.91 -4.16
N HIS A 108 3.24 21.15 -4.05
CA HIS A 108 4.05 22.33 -4.33
C HIS A 108 5.37 22.28 -3.55
N ALA A 109 6.48 22.56 -4.22
CA ALA A 109 7.85 22.47 -3.69
C ALA A 109 8.05 23.20 -2.35
N GLN A 110 7.26 24.24 -2.07
CA GLN A 110 7.29 24.97 -0.79
C GLN A 110 6.91 24.10 0.43
N TYR A 111 6.15 23.00 0.24
CA TYR A 111 5.85 21.99 1.26
C TYR A 111 6.79 20.76 1.21
N VAL A 112 7.76 20.75 0.29
CA VAL A 112 8.72 19.65 0.10
C VAL A 112 9.97 19.83 0.96
N PHE A 113 10.31 21.08 1.35
CA PHE A 113 11.47 21.44 2.17
C PHE A 113 11.54 20.79 3.57
N GLN A 114 10.51 20.08 4.04
CA GLN A 114 10.57 19.34 5.32
C GLN A 114 10.73 17.83 5.17
N ALA A 115 10.83 17.29 3.95
CA ALA A 115 10.95 15.84 3.72
C ALA A 115 12.00 15.52 2.65
N GLU A 116 13.10 16.28 2.63
CA GLU A 116 14.10 16.16 1.58
C GLU A 116 14.94 14.89 1.72
N GLY A 117 14.84 14.08 0.68
CA GLY A 117 15.66 12.90 0.40
C GLY A 117 15.54 12.47 -1.06
N SER A 118 15.70 13.43 -1.99
CA SER A 118 16.15 13.30 -3.40
C SER A 118 15.68 12.11 -4.25
N LEU A 119 14.75 12.31 -5.19
CA LEU A 119 14.54 11.39 -6.33
C LEU A 119 14.16 12.16 -7.61
N LYS A 120 14.87 11.85 -8.69
CA LYS A 120 14.72 12.41 -10.05
C LYS A 120 13.62 11.68 -10.82
N ASP A 121 12.90 12.45 -11.63
CA ASP A 121 11.68 12.05 -12.37
C ASP A 121 11.91 10.99 -13.45
N GLY A 122 10.93 10.10 -13.62
CA GLY A 122 10.91 9.07 -14.66
C GLY A 122 9.48 8.72 -15.06
N GLU A 123 9.27 8.70 -16.38
CA GLU A 123 8.04 8.84 -17.16
C GLU A 123 6.96 7.74 -16.98
N GLU A 124 5.69 8.16 -17.07
CA GLU A 124 4.47 7.43 -16.77
C GLU A 124 4.01 6.49 -17.91
N LYS A 125 3.81 5.20 -17.59
CA LYS A 125 3.03 4.26 -18.42
C LYS A 125 2.13 3.37 -17.56
N ARG A 126 0.88 3.29 -18.00
CA ARG A 126 -0.34 2.86 -17.29
C ARG A 126 -0.54 1.33 -17.30
N ALA A 127 -0.76 0.69 -16.14
CA ALA A 127 -1.42 -0.63 -16.01
C ALA A 127 -1.82 -0.99 -14.55
N ALA A 128 -2.74 -1.96 -14.42
CA ALA A 128 -3.65 -2.29 -13.30
C ALA A 128 -3.05 -3.08 -12.08
N PRO A 129 -3.80 -3.36 -10.99
CA PRO A 129 -3.27 -3.67 -9.67
C PRO A 129 -2.88 -5.15 -9.48
N THR A 130 -1.64 -5.45 -9.10
CA THR A 130 -1.17 -6.83 -8.84
C THR A 130 -0.15 -6.91 -7.69
N CYS A 131 -0.51 -6.42 -6.50
CA CYS A 131 0.34 -6.59 -5.30
C CYS A 131 0.50 -8.06 -4.85
N VAL A 132 -0.44 -8.94 -5.21
CA VAL A 132 -0.39 -10.37 -4.86
C VAL A 132 0.49 -11.19 -5.83
N ALA A 133 0.68 -10.71 -7.07
CA ALA A 133 1.35 -11.50 -8.11
C ALA A 133 2.89 -11.49 -8.03
N ALA A 134 3.50 -10.57 -7.28
CA ALA A 134 4.95 -10.53 -7.12
C ALA A 134 5.50 -11.44 -6.01
N LEU A 135 4.63 -12.06 -5.21
CA LEU A 135 5.03 -13.17 -4.36
C LEU A 135 4.92 -14.47 -5.17
N GLY A 136 5.76 -14.61 -6.21
CA GLY A 136 5.70 -15.73 -7.15
C GLY A 136 5.86 -17.13 -6.52
N THR A 137 6.21 -17.25 -5.23
CA THR A 137 6.56 -18.54 -4.59
C THR A 137 6.01 -18.77 -3.19
N GLY A 138 5.37 -17.80 -2.53
CA GLY A 138 4.91 -17.92 -1.14
C GLY A 138 5.69 -17.09 -0.12
N CYS A 139 5.27 -17.13 1.15
CA CYS A 139 5.93 -16.49 2.28
C CYS A 139 6.66 -17.55 3.14
N PRO A 140 7.94 -17.37 3.49
CA PRO A 140 8.63 -18.30 4.39
C PRO A 140 8.05 -18.23 5.81
N ASP A 141 7.72 -19.40 6.37
CA ASP A 141 7.29 -19.53 7.76
C ASP A 141 8.48 -19.38 8.74
N ARG A 142 8.20 -19.38 10.05
CA ARG A 142 9.25 -19.29 11.09
C ARG A 142 10.24 -20.45 11.10
N ARG A 143 9.94 -21.57 10.43
CA ARG A 143 10.83 -22.72 10.27
C ARG A 143 11.60 -22.66 8.95
N GLY A 144 11.41 -21.61 8.15
CA GLY A 144 12.06 -21.42 6.85
C GLY A 144 11.35 -22.14 5.70
N GLU A 145 10.14 -22.68 5.92
CA GLU A 145 9.38 -23.39 4.89
C GLU A 145 8.55 -22.40 4.05
N MET A 146 8.57 -22.54 2.73
CA MET A 146 7.80 -21.66 1.82
C MET A 146 6.30 -22.02 1.85
N ARG A 147 5.44 -21.09 2.29
CA ARG A 147 3.98 -21.27 2.39
C ARG A 147 3.25 -20.48 1.29
N PRO A 148 2.21 -21.01 0.64
CA PRO A 148 1.42 -20.25 -0.33
C PRO A 148 0.78 -19.01 0.32
N VAL A 149 0.63 -17.95 -0.47
CA VAL A 149 -0.03 -16.68 -0.09
C VAL A 149 -1.54 -16.82 -0.20
#